data_AF-A0A4Q2D5A0-F1
#
_entry.id   AF-A0A4Q2D5A0-F1
#
_cell.length_a   1.000
_cell.length_b   1.000
_cell.length_c   1.000
_cell.angle_alpha   90.00
_cell.angle_beta   90.00
_cell.angle_gamma   90.00
#
_symmetry.space_group_name_H-M   'P 1'
#
loop_
_entity.id
_entity.type
_entity.pdbx_description
1 polymer ?
#
loop_
_entity_poly.entity_id
_entity_poly.type
_entity_poly.pdbx_seq_one_letter_code
_entity_poly.pdbx_strand_id
1 'polypeptide(L)'
;MHYDSTMQSVVDYPWPYDAEMGRRLFPSEFEGYRRTHEFEGPSCVCAFLDGKDYTECRIGIVETLNGDRDRNLSTLHGEYVAICAEQRCGYLLCLERFYAVGHLKLQKCRKRAQPLPPQELTSISSLGRSLSEGSSMFQVLQDVVIRARPNGGIESGDPADQQAERNALYRSLQTGRLNNGSIT
;
A
#
# COMPACT_ATOMS: atom_id res chain seq x y z
N MET A 1 -6.82 1.45 14.12
CA MET A 1 -7.37 2.71 14.65
C MET A 1 -8.10 3.44 13.54
N HIS A 2 -9.20 4.16 13.81
CA HIS A 2 -9.89 5.10 12.92
C HIS A 2 -10.74 6.07 13.74
N TYR A 3 -11.14 7.21 13.19
CA TYR A 3 -12.02 8.14 13.89
C TYR A 3 -13.48 7.67 13.91
N ASP A 4 -14.11 7.69 15.09
CA ASP A 4 -15.53 7.45 15.30
C ASP A 4 -16.19 8.75 15.80
N SER A 5 -17.10 9.30 14.99
CA SER A 5 -17.84 10.53 15.29
C SER A 5 -18.83 10.37 16.44
N THR A 6 -19.35 9.17 16.67
CA THR A 6 -20.27 8.88 17.78
C THR A 6 -19.53 8.95 19.11
N MET A 7 -18.32 8.40 19.15
CA MET A 7 -17.47 8.41 20.35
C MET A 7 -16.58 9.65 20.44
N GLN A 8 -16.55 10.49 19.39
CA GLN A 8 -15.64 11.63 19.23
C GLN A 8 -14.19 11.27 19.56
N SER A 9 -13.76 10.09 19.14
CA SER A 9 -12.47 9.52 19.53
C SER A 9 -11.91 8.62 18.44
N VAL A 10 -10.61 8.31 18.54
CA VAL A 10 -9.97 7.32 17.68
C VAL A 10 -10.11 5.95 18.35
N VAL A 11 -10.76 5.02 17.66
CA VAL A 11 -11.08 3.68 18.15
C VAL A 11 -10.50 2.61 17.22
N ASP A 12 -10.55 1.34 17.60
CA ASP A 12 -10.12 0.25 16.73
C ASP A 12 -10.97 0.20 15.45
N TYR A 13 -10.28 0.12 14.32
CA TYR A 13 -10.96 0.01 13.03
C TYR A 13 -11.59 -1.37 12.90
N PRO A 14 -12.92 -1.46 12.69
CA PRO A 14 -13.59 -2.73 12.50
C PRO A 14 -13.15 -3.35 11.16
N TRP A 15 -12.39 -4.44 11.24
CA TRP A 15 -11.83 -5.11 10.09
C TRP A 15 -12.91 -5.84 9.29
N PRO A 16 -12.95 -5.71 7.96
CA PRO A 16 -14.00 -6.32 7.17
C PRO A 16 -13.84 -7.86 7.12
N TYR A 17 -14.97 -8.54 7.33
CA TYR A 17 -15.08 -9.99 7.39
C TYR A 17 -15.98 -10.50 6.28
N ASP A 18 -15.42 -11.37 5.45
CA ASP A 18 -16.15 -12.07 4.40
C ASP A 18 -16.92 -13.24 5.04
N ALA A 19 -18.24 -13.06 5.15
CA ALA A 19 -19.13 -14.08 5.69
C ALA A 19 -19.35 -15.27 4.74
N GLU A 20 -19.12 -15.11 3.43
CA GLU A 20 -19.26 -16.18 2.44
C GLU A 20 -18.05 -17.12 2.51
N MET A 21 -16.84 -16.56 2.63
CA MET A 21 -15.60 -17.35 2.76
C MET A 21 -15.22 -17.67 4.21
N GLY A 22 -15.90 -17.08 5.19
CA GLY A 22 -15.64 -17.31 6.61
C GLY A 22 -14.27 -16.80 7.08
N ARG A 23 -13.79 -15.69 6.51
CA ARG A 23 -12.44 -15.17 6.80
C ARG A 23 -12.37 -13.65 6.83
N ARG A 24 -11.31 -13.15 7.47
CA ARG A 24 -10.88 -11.76 7.38
C ARG A 24 -10.39 -11.48 5.95
N LEU A 25 -10.70 -10.30 5.42
CA LEU A 25 -10.16 -9.89 4.12
C LEU A 25 -8.72 -9.42 4.25
N PHE A 26 -7.88 -9.77 3.29
CA PHE A 26 -6.55 -9.20 3.16
C PHE A 26 -6.65 -7.75 2.64
N PRO A 27 -5.69 -6.86 2.99
CA PRO A 27 -5.70 -5.49 2.50
C PRO A 27 -5.77 -5.37 0.97
N SER A 28 -5.08 -6.26 0.26
CA SER A 28 -5.08 -6.35 -1.22
C SER A 28 -6.47 -6.62 -1.83
N GLU A 29 -7.40 -7.15 -1.05
CA GLU A 29 -8.74 -7.52 -1.51
C GLU A 29 -9.77 -6.40 -1.30
N PHE A 30 -9.43 -5.36 -0.54
CA PHE A 30 -10.37 -4.32 -0.12
C PHE A 30 -11.05 -3.63 -1.31
N GLU A 31 -10.29 -3.31 -2.35
CA GLU A 31 -10.81 -2.62 -3.53
C GLU A 31 -11.76 -3.50 -4.35
N GLY A 32 -11.42 -4.78 -4.52
CA GLY A 32 -12.30 -5.75 -5.16
C GLY A 32 -13.58 -5.97 -4.35
N TYR A 33 -13.45 -6.05 -3.03
CA TYR A 33 -14.56 -6.27 -2.11
C TYR A 33 -15.51 -5.06 -2.04
N ARG A 34 -15.01 -3.83 -2.11
CA ARG A 34 -15.79 -2.58 -2.16
C ARG A 34 -16.79 -2.55 -3.32
N ARG A 35 -16.48 -3.22 -4.43
CA ARG A 35 -17.37 -3.29 -5.59
C ARG A 35 -18.61 -4.12 -5.33
N THR A 36 -18.47 -5.20 -4.56
CA THR A 36 -19.55 -6.17 -4.32
C THR A 36 -20.23 -5.98 -2.97
N HIS A 37 -19.60 -5.27 -2.03
CA HIS A 37 -20.09 -5.07 -0.67
C HIS A 37 -20.10 -3.59 -0.27
N GLU A 38 -20.96 -3.26 0.68
CA GLU A 38 -20.97 -1.98 1.40
C GLU A 38 -19.81 -1.98 2.39
N PHE A 39 -18.63 -1.69 1.84
CA PHE A 39 -17.38 -1.59 2.56
C PHE A 39 -16.88 -0.14 2.54
N GLU A 40 -16.57 0.35 3.74
CA GLU A 40 -15.99 1.66 3.99
C GLU A 40 -14.60 1.47 4.59
N GLY A 41 -13.63 2.26 4.13
CA GLY A 41 -12.29 2.26 4.68
C GLY A 41 -12.21 2.91 6.07
N PRO A 42 -10.99 3.00 6.64
CA PRO A 42 -10.79 3.74 7.89
C PRO A 42 -11.17 5.21 7.74
N SER A 43 -11.84 5.75 8.77
CA SER A 43 -12.11 7.17 8.89
C SER A 43 -10.89 7.93 9.39
N CYS A 44 -10.55 9.00 8.71
CA CYS A 44 -9.48 9.93 9.01
C CYS A 44 -9.89 10.88 10.15
N VAL A 45 -8.90 11.36 10.93
CA VAL A 45 -9.10 12.40 11.95
C VAL A 45 -9.57 13.74 11.34
N CYS A 46 -9.40 13.94 10.04
CA CYS A 46 -10.00 15.06 9.30
C CYS A 46 -11.51 15.21 9.53
N ALA A 47 -12.24 14.11 9.76
CA ALA A 47 -13.65 14.16 10.07
C ALA A 47 -13.94 15.01 11.33
N PHE A 48 -13.14 14.83 12.38
CA PHE A 48 -13.20 15.66 13.58
C PHE A 48 -12.90 17.13 13.29
N LEU A 49 -11.82 17.39 12.54
CA LEU A 49 -11.37 18.76 12.22
C LEU A 49 -12.40 19.54 11.40
N ASP A 50 -13.17 18.86 10.55
CA ASP A 50 -14.16 19.47 9.67
C ASP A 50 -15.59 19.45 10.23
N GLY A 51 -15.80 18.84 11.39
CA GLY A 51 -17.15 18.60 11.91
C GLY A 51 -18.00 17.69 11.02
N LYS A 52 -17.38 16.71 10.36
CA LYS A 52 -18.03 15.68 9.54
C LYS A 52 -18.14 14.38 10.33
N ASP A 53 -19.16 13.58 10.00
CA ASP A 53 -19.33 12.26 10.63
C ASP A 53 -18.28 11.25 10.17
N TYR A 54 -17.77 11.41 8.95
CA TYR A 54 -16.85 10.48 8.32
C TYR A 54 -15.97 11.18 7.28
N THR A 55 -14.73 10.74 7.15
CA THR A 55 -13.82 11.17 6.08
C THR A 55 -12.93 9.99 5.71
N GLU A 56 -13.18 9.36 4.57
CA GLU A 56 -12.48 8.14 4.16
C GLU A 56 -10.98 8.40 3.92
N CYS A 57 -10.16 7.48 4.43
CA CYS A 57 -8.74 7.43 4.12
C CYS A 57 -8.49 6.89 2.72
N ARG A 58 -7.39 7.34 2.08
CA ARG A 58 -6.90 6.71 0.86
C ARG A 58 -6.07 5.49 1.22
N ILE A 59 -6.33 4.36 0.58
CA ILE A 59 -5.57 3.12 0.76
C ILE A 59 -4.65 2.90 -0.44
N GLY A 60 -3.43 2.44 -0.19
CA GLY A 60 -2.51 1.93 -1.22
C GLY A 60 -1.21 1.41 -0.64
N ILE A 61 -0.27 1.08 -1.53
CA ILE A 61 1.03 0.49 -1.17
C ILE A 61 2.07 1.58 -1.00
N VAL A 62 2.96 1.46 -0.01
CA VAL A 62 4.08 2.39 0.18
C VAL A 62 5.24 2.05 -0.75
N GLU A 63 5.54 2.95 -1.68
CA GLU A 63 6.76 2.87 -2.49
C GLU A 63 7.81 3.90 -2.07
N THR A 64 9.07 3.46 -2.00
CA THR A 64 10.21 4.34 -1.74
C THR A 64 10.80 4.76 -3.08
N LEU A 65 10.66 6.03 -3.43
CA LEU A 65 11.33 6.62 -4.59
C LEU A 65 12.68 7.19 -4.16
N ASN A 66 13.71 6.35 -4.10
CA ASN A 66 15.07 6.85 -3.91
C ASN A 66 15.90 6.60 -5.18
N GLY A 67 16.39 7.68 -5.78
CA GLY A 67 17.54 7.63 -6.70
C GLY A 67 18.86 7.33 -5.98
N ASP A 68 18.86 7.35 -4.64
CA ASP A 68 20.02 7.04 -3.80
C ASP A 68 19.80 5.70 -3.10
N ARG A 69 20.43 4.66 -3.66
CA ARG A 69 20.13 3.23 -3.39
C ARG A 69 20.42 2.77 -1.95
N ASP A 70 21.12 3.57 -1.14
CA ASP A 70 21.71 3.09 0.10
C ASP A 70 21.19 3.72 1.41
N ARG A 71 20.32 4.75 1.39
CA ARG A 71 20.10 5.53 2.63
C ARG A 71 18.72 5.57 3.26
N ASN A 72 17.61 5.29 2.59
CA ASN A 72 16.29 5.47 3.23
C ASN A 72 15.19 4.57 2.66
N LEU A 73 15.36 3.24 2.72
CA LEU A 73 14.22 2.34 2.51
C LEU A 73 13.28 2.46 3.72
N SER A 74 12.06 2.95 3.48
CA SER A 74 11.03 2.96 4.53
C SER A 74 10.79 1.54 5.02
N THR A 75 10.70 1.33 6.34
CA THR A 75 10.33 0.02 6.91
C THR A 75 8.91 -0.43 6.51
N LEU A 76 8.12 0.47 5.92
CA LEU A 76 6.78 0.20 5.40
C LEU A 76 6.79 -0.11 3.90
N HIS A 77 7.94 -0.12 3.23
CA HIS A 77 7.99 -0.33 1.78
C HIS A 77 7.33 -1.65 1.37
N GLY A 78 6.40 -1.57 0.42
CA GLY A 78 5.58 -2.71 -0.02
C GLY A 78 4.39 -3.04 0.88
N GLU A 79 4.21 -2.36 2.02
CA GLU A 79 3.06 -2.58 2.90
C GLU A 79 1.84 -1.77 2.44
N TYR A 80 0.64 -2.36 2.58
CA TYR A 80 -0.62 -1.63 2.42
C TYR A 80 -0.85 -0.69 3.61
N VAL A 81 -1.14 0.56 3.33
CA VAL A 81 -1.44 1.61 4.32
C VAL A 81 -2.73 2.35 3.97
N ALA A 82 -3.42 2.84 5.00
CA ALA A 82 -4.48 3.83 4.87
C ALA A 82 -3.96 5.18 5.38
N ILE A 83 -4.05 6.22 4.57
CA ILE A 83 -3.55 7.57 4.89
C ILE A 83 -4.65 8.61 4.76
N CYS A 84 -4.43 9.77 5.39
CA CYS A 84 -5.25 10.96 5.15
C CYS A 84 -5.36 11.26 3.64
N ALA A 85 -6.56 11.20 3.08
CA ALA A 85 -6.79 11.49 1.66
C ALA A 85 -6.44 12.94 1.27
N GLU A 86 -6.53 13.85 2.24
CA GLU A 86 -6.22 15.28 2.10
C GLU A 86 -4.77 15.62 2.53
N GLN A 87 -4.00 14.64 3.01
CA GLN A 87 -2.60 14.78 3.44
C GLN A 87 -2.31 15.91 4.47
N ARG A 88 -3.31 16.32 5.26
CA ARG A 88 -3.16 17.47 6.19
C ARG A 88 -2.96 17.12 7.66
N CYS A 89 -3.47 15.97 8.13
CA CYS A 89 -3.47 15.63 9.56
C CYS A 89 -2.40 14.58 9.94
N GLY A 90 -1.62 14.09 8.99
CA GLY A 90 -0.59 13.07 9.23
C GLY A 90 -1.13 11.68 9.60
N TYR A 91 -2.45 11.46 9.51
CA TYR A 91 -3.05 10.15 9.79
C TYR A 91 -2.49 9.07 8.86
N LEU A 92 -1.99 7.99 9.46
CA LEU A 92 -1.47 6.80 8.80
C LEU A 92 -1.82 5.56 9.63
N LEU A 93 -2.32 4.53 8.96
CA LEU A 93 -2.58 3.20 9.51
C LEU A 93 -1.93 2.16 8.61
N CYS A 94 -0.95 1.40 9.13
CA CYS A 94 -0.42 0.25 8.40
C CYS A 94 -1.41 -0.92 8.49
N LEU A 95 -2.03 -1.25 7.35
CA LEU A 95 -3.07 -2.27 7.27
C LEU A 95 -2.49 -3.67 7.41
N GLU A 96 -1.31 -3.94 6.85
CA GLU A 96 -0.63 -5.23 6.96
C GLU A 96 -0.31 -5.59 8.42
N ARG A 97 0.28 -4.66 9.16
CA ARG A 97 0.60 -4.86 10.57
C ARG A 97 -0.66 -4.99 11.43
N PHE A 98 -1.70 -4.25 11.08
CA PHE A 98 -2.97 -4.33 11.80
C PHE A 98 -3.67 -5.67 11.53
N TYR A 99 -3.67 -6.17 10.29
CA TYR A 99 -4.24 -7.47 9.90
C TYR A 99 -3.68 -8.64 10.72
N ALA A 100 -2.39 -8.61 11.04
CA ALA A 100 -1.70 -9.64 11.82
C ALA A 100 -2.18 -9.75 13.28
N VAL A 101 -2.91 -8.75 13.80
CA VAL A 101 -3.42 -8.77 15.17
C VAL A 101 -4.53 -9.83 15.31
N GLY A 102 -4.43 -10.69 16.32
CA GLY A 102 -5.35 -11.83 16.49
C GLY A 102 -6.77 -11.46 16.96
N HIS A 103 -6.92 -10.35 17.68
CA HIS A 103 -8.16 -9.92 18.35
C HIS A 103 -8.79 -8.70 17.68
N LEU A 104 -8.62 -8.55 16.36
CA LEU A 104 -9.27 -7.48 15.61
C LEU A 104 -10.79 -7.55 15.77
N LYS A 105 -11.40 -6.38 16.02
CA LYS A 105 -12.84 -6.23 15.88
C LYS A 105 -13.22 -6.53 14.43
N LEU A 106 -14.12 -7.48 14.20
CA LEU A 106 -14.55 -7.87 12.87
C LEU A 106 -15.94 -7.29 12.56
N GLN A 107 -16.15 -6.88 11.32
CA GLN A 107 -17.43 -6.38 10.83
C GLN A 107 -17.83 -7.10 9.55
N LYS A 108 -19.08 -7.58 9.51
CA LYS A 108 -19.69 -8.10 8.29
C LYS A 108 -20.13 -6.92 7.43
N CYS A 109 -19.70 -6.90 6.17
CA CYS A 109 -20.18 -5.94 5.19
C CYS A 109 -21.40 -6.50 4.47
N ARG A 110 -22.41 -5.65 4.24
CA ARG A 110 -23.61 -6.07 3.51
C ARG A 110 -23.27 -6.24 2.04
N LYS A 111 -23.69 -7.34 1.43
CA LYS A 111 -23.56 -7.55 -0.02
C LYS A 111 -24.49 -6.59 -0.77
N ARG A 112 -23.98 -5.95 -1.82
CA ARG A 112 -24.77 -5.08 -2.69
C ARG A 112 -25.67 -5.92 -3.59
N ALA A 113 -26.89 -5.45 -3.84
CA ALA A 113 -27.79 -6.08 -4.81
C ALA A 113 -27.25 -5.98 -6.24
N GLN A 114 -26.58 -4.87 -6.56
CA GLN A 114 -25.91 -4.63 -7.83
C GLN A 114 -24.46 -4.22 -7.55
N PRO A 115 -23.46 -4.94 -8.09
CA PRO A 115 -22.07 -4.54 -7.97
C PRO A 115 -21.83 -3.15 -8.57
N LEU A 116 -20.93 -2.38 -7.97
CA LEU A 116 -20.46 -1.13 -8.57
C LEU A 116 -19.73 -1.45 -9.89
N PRO A 117 -19.86 -0.60 -10.92
CA PRO A 117 -19.06 -0.75 -12.13
C PRO A 117 -17.58 -0.67 -11.74
N PRO A 118 -16.67 -1.32 -12.50
CA PRO A 118 -15.25 -1.06 -12.36
C PRO A 118 -15.04 0.44 -12.51
N GLN A 119 -14.68 1.13 -11.42
CA GLN A 119 -14.30 2.53 -11.52
C GLN A 119 -13.02 2.56 -12.36
N GLU A 120 -12.97 3.41 -13.40
CA GLU A 120 -11.69 3.81 -13.97
C GLU A 120 -10.90 4.43 -12.82
N LEU A 121 -9.84 3.72 -12.41
CA LEU A 121 -8.96 4.11 -11.32
C LEU A 121 -8.68 5.60 -11.41
N THR A 122 -8.80 6.33 -10.31
CA THR A 122 -8.34 7.72 -10.21
C THR A 122 -7.02 7.83 -10.95
N SER A 123 -7.02 8.55 -12.08
CA SER A 123 -5.89 8.58 -12.98
C SER A 123 -4.64 8.99 -12.22
N ILE A 124 -3.50 8.39 -12.55
CA ILE A 124 -2.20 8.70 -11.94
C ILE A 124 -1.91 10.21 -12.00
N SER A 125 -2.50 10.94 -12.96
CA SER A 125 -2.42 12.40 -13.06
C SER A 125 -3.10 13.16 -11.90
N SER A 126 -4.01 12.55 -11.14
CA SER A 126 -4.55 13.08 -9.89
C SER A 126 -3.56 13.01 -8.72
N LEU A 127 -2.54 12.14 -8.80
CA LEU A 127 -1.46 12.02 -7.81
C LEU A 127 -0.36 13.08 -8.02
N GLY A 128 -0.20 13.58 -9.25
CA GLY A 128 0.83 14.53 -9.64
C GLY A 128 0.73 15.94 -9.03
N ARG A 129 -0.41 16.33 -8.44
CA ARG A 129 -0.54 17.62 -7.72
C ARG A 129 0.00 17.59 -6.29
N SER A 130 0.40 16.42 -5.77
CA SER A 130 0.91 16.27 -4.39
C SER A 130 2.44 16.31 -4.26
N LEU A 131 3.16 16.45 -5.37
CA LEU A 131 4.62 16.49 -5.38
C LEU A 131 5.10 17.95 -5.39
N SER A 132 5.09 18.61 -4.22
CA SER A 132 5.97 19.76 -4.03
C SER A 132 7.39 19.26 -3.77
N GLU A 133 8.35 19.82 -4.52
CA GLU A 133 9.78 19.62 -4.30
C GLU A 133 10.14 19.83 -2.83
N GLY A 134 10.71 18.82 -2.20
CA GLY A 134 11.21 18.87 -0.82
C GLY A 134 10.45 17.98 0.18
N SER A 135 9.30 17.42 -0.19
CA SER A 135 8.61 16.43 0.65
C SER A 135 9.07 15.02 0.28
N SER A 136 10.01 14.46 1.05
CA SER A 136 10.23 13.01 1.04
C SER A 136 8.92 12.34 1.44
N MET A 137 8.47 11.30 0.69
CA MET A 137 7.27 10.44 0.89
C MET A 137 6.04 10.80 0.03
N PHE A 138 5.26 9.92 -0.62
CA PHE A 138 5.24 8.48 -0.93
C PHE A 138 4.28 8.34 -2.15
N GLN A 139 4.48 7.37 -3.04
CA GLN A 139 3.44 7.03 -4.03
C GLN A 139 2.46 6.02 -3.44
N VAL A 140 1.17 6.32 -3.57
CA VAL A 140 0.04 5.43 -3.26
C VAL A 140 -0.32 4.70 -4.54
N LEU A 141 0.19 3.49 -4.75
CA LEU A 141 -0.31 2.63 -5.82
C LEU A 141 -1.61 1.96 -5.36
N GLN A 142 -2.67 2.20 -6.13
CA GLN A 142 -3.83 1.31 -6.19
C GLN A 142 -3.54 0.32 -7.31
N ASP A 143 -3.35 -0.96 -6.99
CA ASP A 143 -3.03 -2.01 -7.95
C ASP A 143 -4.09 -2.08 -9.08
N VAL A 144 -3.67 -1.83 -10.32
CA VAL A 144 -3.41 -2.83 -11.38
C VAL A 144 -2.76 -2.09 -12.55
N VAL A 145 -1.49 -2.40 -12.87
CA VAL A 145 -0.92 -2.10 -14.20
C VAL A 145 -0.41 -3.40 -14.82
N ILE A 146 -1.29 -4.11 -15.53
CA ILE A 146 -0.87 -4.95 -16.65
C ILE A 146 -1.07 -4.12 -17.91
N ARG A 147 0.01 -3.53 -18.43
CA ARG A 147 0.12 -3.15 -19.85
C ARG A 147 1.54 -3.36 -20.34
N ALA A 148 1.79 -4.56 -20.87
CA ALA A 148 2.77 -4.72 -21.94
C ALA A 148 2.27 -3.92 -23.15
N ARG A 149 3.11 -3.05 -23.74
CA ARG A 149 2.91 -2.53 -25.10
C ARG A 149 4.23 -2.09 -25.77
N PRO A 150 4.25 -2.08 -27.11
CA PRO A 150 5.39 -2.40 -27.96
C PRO A 150 6.23 -1.15 -28.24
N ASN A 151 7.52 -1.33 -28.52
CA ASN A 151 8.44 -0.32 -29.05
C ASN A 151 9.04 0.67 -28.04
N GLY A 152 9.62 0.17 -26.94
CA GLY A 152 10.67 0.89 -26.22
C GLY A 152 11.78 -0.10 -25.92
N GLY A 153 12.92 0.03 -26.61
CA GLY A 153 14.02 -0.94 -26.57
C GLY A 153 14.50 -1.20 -25.15
N ILE A 154 14.48 -2.47 -24.75
CA ILE A 154 15.22 -2.99 -23.63
C ILE A 154 16.62 -3.28 -24.17
N GLU A 155 17.64 -2.56 -23.74
CA GLU A 155 18.99 -3.12 -23.83
C GLU A 155 19.04 -4.27 -22.82
N SER A 156 18.79 -5.46 -23.35
CA SER A 156 18.94 -6.73 -22.66
C SER A 156 20.43 -6.98 -22.45
N GLY A 157 20.91 -6.80 -21.22
CA GLY A 157 22.10 -7.51 -20.78
C GLY A 157 21.81 -9.02 -20.84
N ASP A 158 22.75 -9.80 -21.36
CA ASP A 158 22.57 -11.23 -21.59
C ASP A 158 22.14 -11.92 -20.29
N PRO A 159 20.98 -12.61 -20.24
CA PRO A 159 20.53 -13.32 -19.05
C PRO A 159 21.52 -14.39 -18.56
N ALA A 160 22.46 -14.83 -19.41
CA ALA A 160 23.57 -15.69 -19.00
C ALA A 160 24.56 -14.98 -18.06
N ASP A 161 24.84 -13.70 -18.29
CA ASP A 161 25.80 -12.92 -17.49
C ASP A 161 25.24 -12.61 -16.09
N GLN A 162 23.95 -12.26 -16.01
CA GLN A 162 23.28 -12.01 -14.72
C GLN A 162 23.15 -13.30 -13.87
N GLN A 163 22.99 -14.45 -14.53
CA GLN A 163 22.95 -15.73 -13.83
C GLN A 163 24.34 -16.16 -13.34
N ALA A 164 25.40 -15.81 -14.07
CA ALA A 164 26.78 -16.07 -13.68
C ALA A 164 27.18 -15.24 -12.43
N GLU A 165 26.86 -13.95 -12.40
CA GLU A 165 27.11 -13.08 -11.24
C GLU A 165 26.31 -13.53 -10.00
N ARG A 166 25.03 -13.89 -10.19
CA ARG A 166 24.19 -14.41 -9.11
C ARG A 166 24.74 -15.72 -8.54
N ASN A 167 25.24 -16.61 -9.38
CA ASN A 167 25.85 -17.88 -8.96
C ASN A 167 27.23 -17.70 -8.32
N ALA A 168 27.97 -16.65 -8.68
CA ALA A 168 29.24 -16.29 -8.04
C ALA A 168 28.98 -15.74 -6.62
N LEU A 169 27.97 -14.91 -6.46
CA LEU A 169 27.54 -14.37 -5.16
C LEU A 169 27.03 -15.48 -4.23
N TYR A 170 26.25 -16.43 -4.75
CA TYR A 170 25.79 -17.58 -3.95
C TYR A 170 26.96 -18.45 -3.46
N ARG A 171 28.03 -18.60 -4.25
CA ARG A 171 29.23 -19.34 -3.87
C ARG A 171 30.10 -18.60 -2.85
N SER A 172 30.17 -17.27 -2.90
CA SER A 172 30.92 -16.48 -1.90
C SER A 172 30.23 -16.51 -0.54
N LEU A 173 28.89 -16.49 -0.51
CA LEU A 173 28.10 -16.56 0.72
C LEU A 173 28.19 -17.94 1.40
N GLN A 174 28.29 -19.03 0.64
CA GLN A 174 28.46 -20.38 1.19
C GLN A 174 29.86 -20.65 1.74
N THR A 175 30.88 -19.90 1.30
CA THR A 175 32.27 -20.10 1.72
C THR A 175 32.72 -19.14 2.83
N GLY A 176 31.85 -18.23 3.29
CA GLY A 176 32.10 -17.38 4.45
C GLY A 176 33.32 -16.45 4.31
N ARG A 177 33.69 -16.07 3.09
CA ARG A 177 34.81 -15.15 2.82
C ARG A 177 34.33 -13.96 2.00
N LEU A 178 34.09 -12.85 2.68
CA LEU A 178 34.09 -11.54 2.05
C LEU A 178 35.55 -11.19 1.73
N ASN A 179 35.94 -11.33 0.46
CA ASN A 179 37.19 -10.75 -0.02
C ASN A 179 37.03 -9.22 -0.04
N ASN A 180 37.63 -8.56 0.94
CA ASN A 180 37.97 -7.15 0.84
C ASN A 180 39.17 -7.00 -0.10
N GLY A 181 39.03 -6.15 -1.11
CA GLY A 181 40.15 -5.58 -1.84
C GLY A 181 39.70 -5.03 -3.18
N SER A 182 40.18 -3.88 -3.66
CA SER A 182 40.94 -2.78 -3.09
C SER A 182 40.85 -1.69 -4.16
N ILE A 183 40.61 -0.45 -3.75
CA ILE A 183 40.75 0.71 -4.63
C ILE A 183 42.25 0.97 -4.78
N THR A 184 42.76 0.86 -6.00
CA THR A 184 43.83 1.68 -6.56
C THR A 184 43.56 1.86 -8.04
#